data_AF-A0A931YND3-F1
#
_entry.id   AF-A0A931YND3-F1
#
_cell.length_a   1.000
_cell.length_b   1.000
_cell.length_c   1.000
_cell.angle_alpha   90.00
_cell.angle_beta   90.00
_cell.angle_gamma   90.00
#
_symmetry.space_group_name_H-M   'P 1'
#
loop_
_entity.id
_entity.type
_entity.pdbx_description
1 polymer ?
#
loop_
_entity_poly.entity_id
_entity_poly.type
_entity_poly.pdbx_seq_one_letter_code
_entity_poly.pdbx_strand_id
1 'polypeptide(L)'
;MFRMRGPSMLMGIAATVLVVHGAFAMLGVYAVFPWMDNLIHASGGAWGALVGYWLLTDARWRRRWGAPSRRLIALAIFGVAAVVGIAWEILEFVVLWLSATTAEMLQFTSASVGDMVSDLSADLVGALAVGMGVVRGRRVRRPSAAPRSPRKKRARRARVSVQPVAVGATSIPPA
;
A
#
# COMPACT_ATOMS: atom_id res chain seq x y z
N MET A 1 -5.68 -10.55 -9.01
CA MET A 1 -4.85 -9.47 -8.47
C MET A 1 -5.71 -8.23 -8.42
N PHE A 2 -6.04 -7.72 -7.24
CA PHE A 2 -6.84 -6.51 -7.12
C PHE A 2 -6.06 -5.34 -7.71
N ARG A 3 -6.46 -4.89 -8.89
CA ARG A 3 -5.96 -3.65 -9.47
C ARG A 3 -6.73 -2.54 -8.78
N MET A 4 -6.17 -1.99 -7.70
CA MET A 4 -6.78 -0.84 -7.02
C MET A 4 -6.96 0.27 -8.06
N ARG A 5 -8.23 0.67 -8.27
CA ARG A 5 -8.64 1.51 -9.41
C ARG A 5 -8.23 2.98 -9.26
N GLY A 6 -7.62 3.35 -8.14
CA GLY A 6 -7.17 4.71 -7.86
C GLY A 6 -7.44 5.10 -6.40
N PRO A 7 -7.11 6.34 -6.02
CA PRO A 7 -7.30 6.85 -4.66
C PRO A 7 -8.78 6.88 -4.23
N SER A 8 -9.73 7.04 -5.17
CA SER A 8 -11.16 7.07 -4.87
C SER A 8 -11.68 5.77 -4.24
N MET A 9 -11.17 4.61 -4.67
CA MET A 9 -11.53 3.33 -4.08
C MET A 9 -11.02 3.23 -2.63
N LEU A 10 -9.81 3.72 -2.35
CA LEU A 10 -9.26 3.74 -0.99
C LEU A 10 -10.08 4.66 -0.09
N MET A 11 -10.46 5.84 -0.57
CA MET A 11 -11.33 6.75 0.18
C MET A 11 -12.70 6.13 0.47
N GLY A 12 -13.28 5.40 -0.50
CA GLY A 12 -14.54 4.69 -0.30
C GLY A 12 -14.46 3.60 0.77
N ILE A 13 -13.36 2.85 0.84
CA ILE A 13 -13.14 1.85 1.90
C ILE A 13 -13.01 2.54 3.27
N ALA A 14 -12.20 3.60 3.38
CA ALA A 14 -12.07 4.36 4.62
C ALA A 14 -13.41 4.92 5.11
N ALA A 15 -14.17 5.55 4.22
CA ALA A 15 -15.49 6.08 4.55
C ALA A 15 -16.45 4.96 5.01
N THR A 16 -16.41 3.80 4.36
CA THR A 16 -17.22 2.65 4.77
C THR A 16 -16.84 2.18 6.18
N VAL A 17 -15.54 2.05 6.46
CA VAL A 17 -15.04 1.63 7.78
C VAL A 17 -15.48 2.62 8.87
N LEU A 18 -15.32 3.92 8.65
CA LEU A 18 -15.74 4.96 9.61
C LEU A 18 -17.25 5.01 9.83
N VAL A 19 -18.05 4.89 8.76
CA VAL A 19 -19.52 4.88 8.86
C VAL A 19 -20.00 3.66 9.63
N VAL A 20 -19.44 2.49 9.36
CA VAL A 20 -19.79 1.25 10.07
C VAL A 20 -19.38 1.35 11.54
N HIS A 21 -18.17 1.83 11.83
CA HIS A 21 -17.70 2.02 13.21
C HIS A 21 -18.64 2.97 13.99
N GLY A 22 -18.93 4.16 13.42
CA GLY A 22 -19.83 5.12 14.05
C GLY A 22 -21.24 4.58 14.25
N ALA A 23 -21.77 3.83 13.29
CA ALA A 23 -23.07 3.17 13.43
C ALA A 23 -23.06 2.11 14.55
N PHE A 24 -21.99 1.31 14.66
CA PHE A 24 -21.86 0.30 15.71
C PHE A 24 -21.76 0.93 17.11
N ALA A 25 -21.01 2.03 17.25
CA ALA A 25 -20.96 2.80 18.49
C ALA A 25 -22.34 3.36 18.86
N MET A 26 -23.02 4.04 17.92
CA MET A 26 -24.35 4.63 18.16
C MET A 26 -25.44 3.60 18.50
N LEU A 27 -25.32 2.38 17.97
CA LEU A 27 -26.27 1.29 18.22
C LEU A 27 -25.92 0.46 19.46
N GLY A 28 -24.82 0.77 20.17
CA GLY A 28 -24.37 0.01 21.35
C GLY A 28 -23.90 -1.41 21.02
N VAL A 29 -23.46 -1.66 19.78
CA VAL A 29 -23.02 -3.00 19.33
C VAL A 29 -21.82 -3.47 20.14
N TYR A 30 -20.92 -2.56 20.50
CA TYR A 30 -19.70 -2.90 21.24
C TYR A 30 -19.95 -3.33 22.68
N ALA A 31 -21.05 -2.87 23.31
CA ALA A 31 -21.42 -3.35 24.64
C ALA A 31 -21.87 -4.82 24.63
N VAL A 32 -22.41 -5.31 23.51
CA VAL A 32 -22.83 -6.71 23.36
C VAL A 32 -21.71 -7.58 22.78
N PHE A 33 -20.96 -7.04 21.82
CA PHE A 33 -19.91 -7.73 21.07
C PHE A 33 -18.60 -6.91 21.05
N PRO A 34 -17.85 -6.85 22.16
CA PRO A 34 -16.65 -6.02 22.26
C PRO A 34 -15.54 -6.42 21.28
N TRP A 35 -15.49 -7.69 20.86
CA TRP A 35 -14.55 -8.16 19.83
C TRP A 35 -14.80 -7.55 18.45
N MET A 36 -15.98 -6.96 18.20
CA MET A 36 -16.30 -6.35 16.92
C MET A 36 -15.46 -5.10 16.66
N ASP A 37 -15.05 -4.40 17.72
CA ASP A 37 -14.22 -3.20 17.61
C ASP A 37 -12.83 -3.54 17.07
N ASN A 38 -12.20 -4.57 17.65
CA ASN A 38 -10.97 -5.15 17.12
C ASN A 38 -11.07 -5.56 15.63
N LEU A 39 -12.23 -6.03 15.15
CA LEU A 39 -12.40 -6.34 13.73
C LEU A 39 -12.46 -5.09 12.84
N ILE A 40 -13.06 -4.02 13.36
CA ILE A 40 -13.10 -2.72 12.69
C ILE A 40 -11.69 -2.12 12.64
N HIS A 41 -10.92 -2.18 13.73
CA HIS A 41 -9.50 -1.80 13.74
C HIS A 41 -8.67 -2.66 12.78
N ALA A 42 -8.80 -3.99 12.81
CA ALA A 42 -8.13 -4.83 11.83
C ALA A 42 -8.49 -4.48 10.37
N SER A 43 -9.72 -4.04 10.11
CA SER A 43 -10.13 -3.54 8.80
C SER A 43 -9.51 -2.17 8.47
N GLY A 44 -9.41 -1.28 9.45
CA GLY A 44 -8.71 0.01 9.39
C GLY A 44 -7.21 -0.15 9.09
N GLY A 45 -6.50 -0.97 9.86
CA GLY A 45 -5.10 -1.29 9.62
C GLY A 45 -4.84 -1.98 8.28
N ALA A 46 -5.74 -2.87 7.83
CA ALA A 46 -5.69 -3.43 6.47
C ALA A 46 -5.84 -2.33 5.40
N TRP A 47 -6.74 -1.36 5.61
CA TRP A 47 -6.85 -0.20 4.73
C TRP A 47 -5.56 0.66 4.72
N GLY A 48 -5.01 0.98 5.89
CA GLY A 48 -3.75 1.74 6.01
C GLY A 48 -2.59 1.04 5.31
N ALA A 49 -2.50 -0.29 5.44
CA ALA A 49 -1.54 -1.12 4.70
C ALA A 49 -1.72 -1.04 3.18
N LEU A 50 -2.97 -1.05 2.69
CA LEU A 50 -3.25 -0.88 1.26
C LEU A 50 -2.83 0.50 0.76
N VAL A 51 -3.04 1.56 1.55
CA VAL A 51 -2.55 2.91 1.26
C VAL A 51 -1.03 2.92 1.16
N GLY A 52 -0.32 2.40 2.17
CA GLY A 52 1.15 2.32 2.17
C GLY A 52 1.70 1.53 0.98
N TYR A 53 1.06 0.41 0.63
CA TYR A 53 1.40 -0.35 -0.56
C TYR A 53 1.13 0.42 -1.87
N TRP A 54 -0.02 1.09 -1.97
CA TRP A 54 -0.43 1.86 -3.14
C TRP A 54 0.55 3.01 -3.41
N LEU A 55 0.90 3.80 -2.39
CA LEU A 55 1.81 4.95 -2.50
C LEU A 55 3.15 4.57 -3.15
N LEU A 56 3.72 3.43 -2.79
CA LEU A 56 5.02 2.97 -3.31
C LEU A 56 4.94 2.21 -4.63
N THR A 57 3.77 1.67 -4.98
CA THR A 57 3.59 0.88 -6.21
C THR A 57 2.88 1.64 -7.32
N ASP A 58 2.40 2.85 -7.02
CA ASP A 58 1.83 3.77 -7.99
C ASP A 58 2.83 4.08 -9.14
N ALA A 59 2.28 4.24 -10.34
CA ALA A 59 3.08 4.45 -11.55
C ALA A 59 3.86 5.78 -11.51
N ARG A 60 3.35 6.81 -10.83
CA ARG A 60 4.02 8.11 -10.68
C ARG A 60 5.23 7.98 -9.78
N TRP A 61 5.09 7.28 -8.65
CA TRP A 61 6.21 6.97 -7.75
C TRP A 61 7.31 6.21 -8.50
N ARG A 62 6.95 5.11 -9.17
CA ARG A 62 7.92 4.26 -9.87
C ARG A 62 8.65 4.98 -11.01
N ARG A 63 7.98 5.93 -11.67
CA ARG A 63 8.59 6.74 -12.72
C ARG A 63 9.65 7.70 -12.17
N ARG A 64 9.41 8.26 -10.98
CA ARG A 64 10.31 9.24 -10.37
C ARG A 64 11.46 8.61 -9.59
N TRP A 65 11.20 7.50 -8.89
CA TRP A 65 12.14 6.92 -7.92
C TRP A 65 12.54 5.47 -8.19
N GLY A 66 12.02 4.86 -9.26
CA GLY A 66 12.27 3.45 -9.57
C GLY A 66 11.44 2.47 -8.74
N ALA A 67 11.76 1.18 -8.81
CA ALA A 67 11.03 0.14 -8.09
C ALA A 67 11.48 0.07 -6.62
N PRO A 68 10.56 0.16 -5.63
CA PRO A 68 10.93 0.11 -4.22
C PRO A 68 11.44 -1.28 -3.83
N SER A 69 12.35 -1.32 -2.85
CA SER A 69 12.82 -2.57 -2.26
C SER A 69 11.70 -3.27 -1.49
N ARG A 70 11.81 -4.59 -1.29
CA ARG A 70 10.83 -5.35 -0.50
C ARG A 70 10.75 -4.88 0.95
N ARG A 71 11.87 -4.47 1.53
CA ARG A 71 11.95 -3.93 2.90
C ARG A 71 11.20 -2.62 3.01
N LEU A 72 11.39 -1.71 2.03
CA LEU A 72 10.67 -0.43 2.00
C LEU A 72 9.16 -0.63 1.85
N ILE A 73 8.72 -1.59 1.04
CA ILE A 73 7.30 -1.93 0.92
C ILE A 73 6.74 -2.45 2.24
N ALA A 74 7.45 -3.36 2.92
CA ALA A 74 7.01 -3.87 4.22
C ALA A 74 6.93 -2.74 5.25
N LEU A 75 7.96 -1.87 5.31
CA LEU A 75 7.98 -0.72 6.21
C LEU A 75 6.80 0.23 5.94
N ALA A 76 6.46 0.50 4.67
CA ALA A 76 5.32 1.34 4.35
C ALA A 76 3.97 0.68 4.71
N ILE A 77 3.83 -0.63 4.51
CA ILE A 77 2.61 -1.37 4.87
C ILE A 77 2.34 -1.26 6.38
N PHE A 78 3.32 -1.60 7.21
CA PHE A 78 3.15 -1.58 8.66
C PHE A 78 3.21 -0.17 9.24
N GLY A 79 4.09 0.68 8.72
CA GLY A 79 4.26 2.05 9.20
C GLY A 79 3.03 2.92 8.95
N VAL A 80 2.42 2.84 7.76
CA VAL A 80 1.18 3.59 7.48
C VAL A 80 0.02 3.05 8.31
N ALA A 81 -0.11 1.72 8.44
CA ALA A 81 -1.14 1.13 9.30
C ALA A 81 -1.01 1.61 10.76
N ALA A 82 0.20 1.60 11.32
CA ALA A 82 0.43 2.06 12.69
C ALA A 82 0.13 3.56 12.86
N VAL A 83 0.53 4.41 11.91
CA VAL A 83 0.22 5.86 11.97
C VAL A 83 -1.28 6.10 11.88
N VAL A 84 -1.99 5.37 11.03
CA VAL A 84 -3.46 5.45 10.91
C VAL A 84 -4.13 4.98 12.21
N GLY A 85 -3.71 3.85 12.76
CA GLY A 85 -4.24 3.33 14.02
C GLY A 85 -4.07 4.32 15.17
N ILE A 86 -2.86 4.84 15.37
CA ILE A 86 -2.60 5.88 16.39
C ILE A 86 -3.48 7.13 16.16
N ALA A 87 -3.64 7.57 14.91
CA ALA A 87 -4.50 8.72 14.62
C ALA A 87 -5.98 8.44 14.90
N TRP A 88 -6.42 7.20 14.71
CA TRP A 88 -7.77 6.75 15.04
C TRP A 88 -8.01 6.77 16.56
N GLU A 89 -7.12 6.18 17.35
CA GLU A 89 -7.20 6.20 18.82
C GLU A 89 -7.29 7.62 19.37
N ILE A 90 -6.47 8.54 18.83
CA ILE A 90 -6.52 9.96 19.19
C ILE A 90 -7.88 10.57 18.86
N LEU A 91 -8.46 10.22 17.70
CA LEU A 91 -9.78 10.71 17.31
C LEU A 91 -10.86 10.23 18.28
N GLU A 92 -10.87 8.94 18.64
CA GLU A 92 -11.82 8.39 19.61
C GLU A 92 -11.68 9.03 20.98
N PHE A 93 -10.43 9.21 21.45
CA PHE A 93 -10.15 9.92 22.69
C PHE A 93 -10.69 11.36 22.66
N VAL A 94 -10.48 12.08 21.54
CA VAL A 94 -10.99 13.45 21.36
C VAL A 94 -12.52 13.47 21.32
N VAL A 95 -13.15 12.51 20.64
CA VAL A 95 -14.61 12.38 20.60
C VAL A 95 -15.14 12.14 22.01
N LEU A 96 -14.56 11.20 22.75
CA LEU A 96 -14.92 10.91 24.15
C LEU A 96 -14.78 12.16 25.03
N TRP A 97 -13.67 12.89 24.88
CA TRP A 97 -13.40 14.10 25.66
C TRP A 97 -14.38 15.25 25.36
N LEU A 98 -14.68 15.50 24.08
CA LEU A 98 -15.64 16.54 23.65
C LEU A 98 -17.08 16.19 24.01
N SER A 99 -17.37 14.91 24.18
CA SER A 99 -18.71 14.38 24.40
C SER A 99 -18.97 14.06 25.86
N ALA A 100 -18.49 14.83 26.83
CA ALA A 100 -18.66 14.50 28.26
C ALA A 100 -20.12 14.18 28.71
N THR A 101 -21.15 14.63 27.97
CA THR A 101 -22.57 14.22 28.13
C THR A 101 -23.04 13.10 27.18
N THR A 102 -22.36 12.88 26.05
CA THR A 102 -22.64 11.84 25.04
C THR A 102 -21.78 10.58 25.20
N ALA A 103 -20.71 10.62 26.00
CA ALA A 103 -19.82 9.50 26.31
C ALA A 103 -20.56 8.36 27.01
N GLU A 104 -21.49 8.70 27.92
CA GLU A 104 -22.42 7.73 28.53
C GLU A 104 -23.42 7.16 27.50
N MET A 105 -23.80 7.93 26.46
CA MET A 105 -24.74 7.49 25.43
C MET A 105 -24.09 6.63 24.34
N LEU A 106 -22.85 6.91 23.96
CA LEU A 106 -22.15 6.25 22.85
C LEU A 106 -21.42 4.96 23.27
N GLN A 107 -21.42 4.64 24.58
CA GLN A 107 -20.80 3.43 25.13
C GLN A 107 -19.38 3.17 24.59
N PHE A 108 -18.62 4.23 24.31
CA PHE A 108 -17.20 4.08 24.07
C PHE A 108 -16.63 3.35 25.27
N THR A 109 -16.09 2.15 25.03
CA THR A 109 -15.38 1.38 26.05
C THR A 109 -14.31 2.30 26.61
N SER A 110 -14.11 2.24 27.92
CA SER A 110 -13.19 3.12 28.63
C SER A 110 -11.90 3.30 27.82
N ALA A 111 -11.57 4.54 27.42
CA ALA A 111 -10.33 4.89 26.72
C ALA A 111 -9.12 4.61 27.61
N SER A 112 -8.82 3.33 27.74
CA SER A 112 -7.83 2.76 28.60
C SER A 112 -6.62 2.42 27.74
N VAL A 113 -5.45 2.45 28.35
CA VAL A 113 -4.22 2.03 27.65
C VAL A 113 -4.33 0.57 27.16
N GLY A 114 -5.12 -0.26 27.84
CA GLY A 114 -5.37 -1.64 27.42
C GLY A 114 -6.14 -1.75 26.10
N ASP A 115 -7.18 -0.92 25.94
CA ASP A 115 -7.99 -0.84 24.70
C ASP A 115 -7.12 -0.41 23.54
N MET A 116 -6.44 0.73 23.70
CA MET A 116 -5.54 1.31 22.70
C MET A 116 -4.46 0.32 22.23
N VAL A 117 -3.93 -0.51 23.14
CA VAL A 117 -2.94 -1.54 22.79
C VAL A 117 -3.59 -2.70 22.03
N SER A 118 -4.80 -3.12 22.40
CA SER A 118 -5.56 -4.14 21.68
C SER A 118 -5.89 -3.70 20.27
N ASP A 119 -6.39 -2.47 20.11
CA ASP A 119 -6.83 -1.91 18.84
C ASP A 119 -5.67 -1.66 17.89
N LEU A 120 -4.57 -1.09 18.39
CA LEU A 120 -3.34 -0.97 17.61
C LEU A 120 -2.76 -2.34 17.22
N SER A 121 -2.89 -3.35 18.08
CA SER A 121 -2.50 -4.72 17.74
C SER A 121 -3.38 -5.28 16.63
N ALA A 122 -4.69 -5.03 16.67
CA ALA A 122 -5.63 -5.42 15.63
C ALA A 122 -5.32 -4.74 14.29
N ASP A 123 -5.00 -3.45 14.28
CA ASP A 123 -4.54 -2.73 13.09
C ASP A 123 -3.32 -3.42 12.44
N LEU A 124 -2.34 -3.80 13.26
CA LEU A 124 -1.14 -4.51 12.79
C LEU A 124 -1.46 -5.91 12.24
N VAL A 125 -2.44 -6.62 12.82
CA VAL A 125 -2.94 -7.90 12.27
C VAL A 125 -3.57 -7.68 10.89
N GLY A 126 -4.38 -6.63 10.73
CA GLY A 126 -4.91 -6.21 9.43
C GLY A 126 -3.82 -5.95 8.40
N ALA A 127 -2.79 -5.19 8.80
CA ALA A 127 -1.64 -4.91 7.97
C ALA A 127 -0.86 -6.17 7.59
N LEU A 128 -0.70 -7.10 8.52
CA LEU A 128 -0.06 -8.39 8.29
C LEU A 128 -0.82 -9.22 7.24
N ALA A 129 -2.16 -9.26 7.31
CA ALA A 129 -2.99 -9.97 6.33
C ALA A 129 -2.76 -9.42 4.91
N VAL A 130 -2.74 -8.09 4.75
CA VAL A 130 -2.43 -7.43 3.47
C VAL A 130 -1.01 -7.74 3.02
N GLY A 131 -0.03 -7.62 3.91
CA GLY A 131 1.38 -7.94 3.63
C GLY A 131 1.57 -9.36 3.11
N MET A 132 0.94 -10.35 3.76
CA MET A 132 0.94 -11.75 3.32
C MET A 132 0.31 -11.91 1.92
N GLY A 133 -0.82 -11.24 1.67
CA GLY A 133 -1.49 -11.23 0.36
C GLY A 133 -0.58 -10.69 -0.75
N VAL A 134 0.12 -9.58 -0.47
CA VAL A 134 1.10 -8.97 -1.40
C VAL A 134 2.25 -9.94 -1.71
N VAL A 135 2.82 -10.59 -0.69
CA VAL A 135 3.93 -11.55 -0.87
C VAL A 135 3.50 -12.76 -1.69
N ARG A 136 2.32 -13.33 -1.40
CA ARG A 136 1.77 -14.50 -2.12
C ARG A 136 1.45 -14.15 -3.58
N GLY A 137 0.81 -13.00 -3.83
CA GLY A 137 0.43 -12.57 -5.18
C GLY A 137 1.59 -12.34 -6.14
N ARG A 138 2.77 -11.98 -5.62
CA ARG A 138 3.99 -11.79 -6.45
C ARG A 138 4.59 -13.10 -6.96
N ARG A 139 4.41 -14.21 -6.26
CA ARG A 139 4.97 -15.52 -6.68
C ARG A 139 4.29 -16.05 -7.95
N VAL A 140 3.00 -15.76 -8.12
CA VAL A 140 2.18 -16.24 -9.25
C VAL A 140 2.56 -15.55 -10.57
N ARG A 141 3.09 -14.32 -10.52
CA ARG A 141 3.54 -13.57 -11.70
C ARG A 141 5.03 -13.69 -11.98
N ARG A 142 5.63 -14.87 -11.81
CA ARG A 142 6.88 -15.15 -12.54
C ARG A 142 6.52 -15.09 -14.02
N PRO A 143 7.19 -14.26 -14.84
CA PRO A 143 6.97 -14.30 -16.27
C PRO A 143 7.18 -15.75 -16.69
N SER A 144 6.14 -16.40 -17.26
CA SER A 144 6.37 -17.61 -18.03
C SER A 144 7.52 -17.26 -18.96
N ALA A 145 8.67 -17.94 -18.77
CA ALA A 145 9.89 -17.63 -19.47
C ALA A 145 9.49 -17.37 -20.93
N ALA A 146 9.69 -16.13 -21.39
CA ALA A 146 9.23 -15.72 -22.71
C ALA A 146 9.61 -16.84 -23.67
N PRO A 147 8.67 -17.36 -24.48
CA PRO A 147 8.94 -18.51 -25.34
C PRO A 147 10.24 -18.19 -26.05
N ARG A 148 11.29 -18.97 -25.74
CA ARG A 148 12.63 -18.75 -26.29
C ARG A 148 12.39 -18.66 -27.78
N SER A 149 12.54 -17.45 -28.35
CA SER A 149 12.35 -17.30 -29.78
C SER A 149 13.26 -18.35 -30.40
N PRO A 150 12.75 -19.18 -31.33
CA PRO A 150 13.57 -20.20 -31.95
C PRO A 150 14.78 -19.46 -32.48
N ARG A 151 15.93 -19.76 -31.86
CA ARG A 151 17.22 -19.15 -32.12
C ARG A 151 17.46 -19.41 -33.60
N LYS A 152 17.04 -18.47 -34.46
CA LYS A 152 17.34 -18.50 -35.88
C LYS A 152 18.85 -18.59 -35.88
N LYS A 153 19.38 -19.77 -36.20
CA LYS A 153 20.78 -19.99 -36.55
C LYS A 153 21.02 -19.04 -37.70
N ARG A 154 21.37 -17.79 -37.39
CA ARG A 154 21.70 -16.78 -38.37
C ARG A 154 23.03 -17.25 -38.90
N ALA A 155 22.93 -17.99 -39.99
CA ALA A 155 24.04 -18.45 -40.77
C ALA A 155 25.01 -17.29 -40.91
N ARG A 156 26.20 -17.53 -40.39
CA ARG A 156 27.40 -16.76 -40.56
C ARG A 156 27.71 -16.73 -42.06
N ARG A 157 27.06 -15.86 -42.82
CA ARG A 157 27.53 -15.46 -44.15
C ARG A 157 28.24 -14.14 -43.99
N ALA A 158 29.57 -14.26 -44.05
CA ALA A 158 30.49 -13.17 -44.24
C ALA A 158 30.01 -12.27 -45.40
N ARG A 159 29.93 -10.97 -45.14
CA ARG A 159 30.25 -9.96 -46.15
C ARG A 159 31.07 -8.89 -45.45
N VAL A 160 32.37 -9.17 -45.41
CA VAL A 160 33.39 -8.13 -45.47
C VAL A 160 33.15 -7.40 -46.78
N SER A 161 32.62 -6.18 -46.71
CA SER A 161 32.74 -5.22 -47.81
C SER A 161 33.47 -4.03 -47.22
N VAL A 162 34.80 -4.08 -47.33
CA VAL A 162 35.66 -2.93 -47.17
C VAL A 162 35.16 -1.87 -48.14
N GLN A 163 34.69 -0.74 -47.63
CA GLN A 163 34.60 0.47 -48.44
C GLN A 163 35.93 1.23 -48.29
N PRO A 164 36.55 1.66 -49.40
CA PRO A 164 37.83 2.34 -49.37
C PRO A 164 37.71 3.74 -48.76
N VAL A 165 38.80 4.12 -48.11
CA VAL A 165 39.09 5.42 -47.52
C VAL A 165 39.03 6.50 -48.61
N ALA A 166 38.17 7.50 -48.44
CA ALA A 166 38.30 8.77 -49.15
C ALA A 166 39.08 9.75 -48.27
N VAL A 167 40.38 9.84 -48.53
CA VAL A 167 41.26 10.90 -48.01
C VAL A 167 40.87 12.19 -48.74
N GLY A 168 39.95 12.96 -48.16
CA GLY A 168 39.64 14.32 -48.59
C GLY A 168 40.63 15.29 -47.94
N ALA A 169 41.64 15.69 -48.70
CA ALA A 169 42.58 16.75 -48.36
C ALA A 169 41.91 18.13 -48.36
N THR A 170 42.66 19.12 -47.85
CA THR A 170 42.50 20.59 -47.96
C THR A 170 41.60 21.24 -46.91
N SER A 171 41.91 22.39 -46.31
CA SER A 171 43.11 23.25 -46.27
C SER A 171 42.81 24.34 -45.24
N ILE A 172 43.77 24.65 -44.36
CA ILE A 172 43.79 25.88 -43.52
C ILE A 172 43.86 27.09 -44.48
N PRO A 173 43.23 28.26 -44.23
CA PRO A 173 43.97 29.39 -43.63
C PRO A 173 43.05 30.37 -42.81
N PRO A 174 43.48 31.60 -42.45
CA PRO A 174 43.49 32.17 -41.08
C PRO A 174 42.33 33.20 -40.91
N ALA A 175 42.09 33.93 -39.82
CA ALA A 175 42.90 34.46 -38.71
C ALA A 175 42.03 34.64 -37.46
#